data_AF-A0A0J7JVT0-F1
#
_entry.id   AF-A0A0J7JVT0-F1
#
_cell.length_a   1.000
_cell.length_b   1.000
_cell.length_c   1.000
_cell.angle_alpha   90.00
_cell.angle_beta   90.00
_cell.angle_gamma   90.00
#
_symmetry.space_group_name_H-M   'P 1'
#
loop_
_entity.id
_entity.type
_entity.pdbx_description
1 polymer ?
#
loop_
_entity_poly.entity_id
_entity_poly.type
_entity_poly.pdbx_seq_one_letter_code
_entity_poly.pdbx_strand_id
1 'polypeptide(L)'
;EFWERLREWDIIILMETWLEERGWERIRGRLPIGFRWEAQHAKKKSKKGRAMGGMVMGIRVGIEIAVLRREKGEGVMERVVKMGVRDGGW
;
A
#
# COMPACT_ATOMS: atom_id res chain seq x y z
N GLU A 1 6.86 10.32 -14.93
CA GLU A 1 6.25 11.48 -14.24
C GLU A 1 5.40 11.07 -13.04
N PHE A 2 4.28 10.35 -13.21
CA PHE A 2 3.39 9.97 -12.10
C PHE A 2 4.10 9.30 -10.91
N TRP A 3 4.85 8.21 -11.17
CA TRP A 3 5.54 7.47 -10.11
C TRP A 3 6.66 8.25 -9.41
N GLU A 4 7.27 9.21 -10.11
CA GLU A 4 8.31 10.06 -9.54
C GLU A 4 7.70 11.05 -8.54
N ARG A 5 6.55 11.65 -8.89
CA ARG A 5 5.82 12.55 -7.99
C ARG A 5 5.35 11.84 -6.71
N LEU A 6 5.02 10.56 -6.80
CA LEU A 6 4.66 9.79 -5.61
C LEU A 6 5.82 9.64 -4.61
N ARG A 7 7.07 9.78 -5.03
CA ARG A 7 8.23 9.67 -4.15
C ARG A 7 8.37 10.81 -3.15
N GLU A 8 7.65 11.92 -3.35
CA GLU A 8 7.57 13.04 -2.41
C GLU A 8 6.78 12.70 -1.15
N TRP A 9 5.90 11.70 -1.21
CA TRP A 9 5.02 11.30 -0.11
C TRP A 9 5.66 10.27 0.81
N ASP A 10 5.42 10.41 2.10
CA ASP A 10 5.91 9.47 3.12
C ASP A 10 5.07 8.19 3.19
N ILE A 11 3.78 8.30 2.88
CA ILE A 11 2.82 7.19 2.85
C ILE A 11 1.97 7.33 1.58
N ILE A 12 1.87 6.24 0.82
CA ILE A 12 1.06 6.14 -0.40
C ILE A 12 -0.01 5.08 -0.16
N ILE A 13 -1.28 5.41 -0.46
CA ILE A 13 -2.40 4.47 -0.38
C ILE A 13 -3.11 4.48 -1.73
N LEU A 14 -3.19 3.33 -2.37
CA LEU A 14 -3.95 3.09 -3.59
C LEU A 14 -5.13 2.18 -3.24
N MET A 15 -6.33 2.63 -3.58
CA MET A 15 -7.59 1.91 -3.34
C MET A 15 -8.20 1.48 -4.66
N GLU A 16 -9.05 0.45 -4.64
CA GLU A 16 -9.69 -0.10 -5.84
C GLU A 16 -8.64 -0.36 -6.94
N THR A 17 -7.63 -1.15 -6.60
CA THR A 17 -6.52 -1.49 -7.53
C THR A 17 -6.90 -2.64 -8.46
N TRP A 18 -7.96 -3.39 -8.14
CA TRP A 18 -8.41 -4.58 -8.87
C TRP A 18 -7.31 -5.65 -8.98
N LEU A 19 -6.31 -5.56 -8.09
CA LEU A 19 -5.08 -6.29 -8.21
C LEU A 19 -5.18 -7.65 -7.51
N GLU A 20 -5.28 -8.69 -8.31
CA GLU A 20 -5.21 -10.07 -7.83
C GLU A 20 -3.76 -10.46 -7.46
N GLU A 21 -3.60 -11.54 -6.69
CA GLU A 21 -2.30 -12.04 -6.23
C GLU A 21 -1.27 -12.23 -7.36
N ARG A 22 -1.67 -12.87 -8.46
CA ARG A 22 -0.80 -13.02 -9.64
C ARG A 22 -0.40 -11.69 -10.28
N GLY A 23 -1.28 -10.69 -10.18
CA GLY A 23 -1.00 -9.33 -10.64
C GLY A 23 0.05 -8.68 -9.75
N TRP A 24 -0.07 -8.86 -8.43
CA TRP A 24 0.88 -8.34 -7.45
C TRP A 24 2.31 -8.81 -7.71
N GLU A 25 2.51 -10.12 -7.94
CA GLU A 25 3.83 -10.67 -8.24
C GLU A 25 4.51 -10.02 -9.45
N ARG A 26 3.71 -9.63 -10.46
CA ARG A 26 4.18 -8.97 -11.68
C ARG A 26 4.52 -7.51 -11.49
N ILE A 27 3.82 -6.80 -10.59
CA ILE A 27 3.97 -5.35 -10.44
C ILE A 27 4.86 -4.93 -9.27
N ARG A 28 5.03 -5.77 -8.24
CA ARG A 28 5.74 -5.38 -7.00
C ARG A 28 7.17 -4.88 -7.24
N GLY A 29 7.86 -5.41 -8.26
CA GLY A 29 9.20 -4.98 -8.66
C GLY A 29 9.25 -3.71 -9.51
N ARG A 30 8.10 -3.20 -9.95
CA ARG A 30 7.96 -1.96 -10.73
C ARG A 30 7.51 -0.78 -9.88
N LEU A 31 7.08 -1.04 -8.64
CA LEU A 31 6.71 0.00 -7.71
C LEU A 31 7.95 0.82 -7.31
N PRO A 32 7.78 2.11 -6.99
CA PRO A 32 8.89 2.97 -6.56
C PRO A 32 9.75 2.33 -5.47
N ILE A 33 11.06 2.35 -5.69
CA ILE A 33 12.08 1.94 -4.72
C ILE A 33 12.07 2.94 -3.55
N GLY A 34 12.43 2.49 -2.36
CA GLY A 34 12.46 3.32 -1.14
C GLY A 34 11.16 3.27 -0.33
N PHE A 35 10.24 2.37 -0.70
CA PHE A 35 9.00 2.11 0.04
C PHE A 35 8.91 0.63 0.40
N ARG A 36 8.38 0.35 1.60
CA ARG A 36 7.90 -0.96 2.02
C ARG A 36 6.47 -1.08 1.52
N TRP A 37 6.26 -1.96 0.54
CA TRP A 37 4.97 -2.15 -0.08
C TRP A 37 4.22 -3.34 0.49
N GLU A 38 2.92 -3.18 0.66
CA GLU A 38 1.98 -4.22 1.06
C GLU A 38 0.69 -4.15 0.24
N ALA A 39 0.02 -5.28 0.09
CA ALA A 39 -1.22 -5.36 -0.69
C ALA A 39 -2.29 -6.19 0.03
N GLN A 40 -3.53 -5.73 -0.05
CA GLN A 40 -4.72 -6.58 0.10
C GLN A 40 -5.20 -6.90 -1.31
N HIS A 41 -5.11 -8.16 -1.72
CA HIS A 41 -5.45 -8.55 -3.09
C HIS A 41 -6.97 -8.48 -3.33
N ALA A 42 -7.34 -8.04 -4.53
CA ALA A 42 -8.71 -8.09 -5.00
C ALA A 42 -9.20 -9.54 -5.07
N LYS A 43 -10.45 -9.77 -4.66
CA LYS A 43 -11.07 -11.10 -4.67
C LYS A 43 -12.18 -11.18 -5.71
N LYS A 44 -12.41 -12.39 -6.20
CA LYS A 44 -13.54 -12.71 -7.09
C LYS A 44 -14.64 -13.37 -6.27
N LYS A 45 -15.89 -12.91 -6.46
CA LYS A 45 -17.07 -13.61 -5.93
C LYS A 45 -17.41 -14.89 -6.70
N SER A 46 -16.91 -15.05 -7.92
CA SER A 46 -17.10 -16.25 -8.75
C SER A 46 -15.94 -16.46 -9.73
N LYS A 47 -15.72 -17.69 -10.21
CA LYS A 47 -14.65 -18.02 -11.17
C LYS A 47 -14.69 -17.19 -12.46
N LYS A 48 -15.89 -16.80 -12.93
CA LYS A 48 -16.11 -15.99 -14.14
C LYS A 48 -16.32 -14.50 -13.86
N GLY A 49 -16.32 -14.09 -12.60
CA GLY A 49 -16.52 -12.70 -12.18
C GLY A 49 -15.26 -11.85 -12.32
N ARG A 50 -15.44 -10.53 -12.34
CA ARG A 50 -14.32 -9.58 -12.20
C ARG A 50 -13.80 -9.61 -10.75
N ALA A 51 -12.50 -9.43 -10.59
CA ALA A 51 -11.94 -9.15 -9.28
C ALA A 51 -12.51 -7.81 -8.80
N MET A 52 -12.74 -7.64 -7.50
CA MET A 52 -13.24 -6.40 -6.93
C MET A 52 -12.39 -6.00 -5.73
N GLY A 53 -12.30 -4.68 -5.50
CA GLY A 53 -11.51 -4.12 -4.41
C GLY A 53 -10.02 -4.16 -4.69
N GLY A 54 -9.28 -4.46 -3.64
CA GLY A 54 -7.82 -4.51 -3.64
C GLY A 54 -7.21 -3.16 -3.27
N MET A 55 -6.25 -3.20 -2.36
CA MET A 55 -5.56 -2.01 -1.84
C MET A 55 -4.06 -2.24 -1.84
N VAL A 56 -3.28 -1.19 -2.09
CA VAL A 56 -1.83 -1.21 -2.01
C VAL A 56 -1.38 -0.05 -1.14
N MET A 57 -0.50 -0.30 -0.17
CA MET A 57 0.10 0.71 0.67
C MET A 57 1.62 0.69 0.53
N GLY A 58 2.22 1.86 0.34
CA GLY A 58 3.65 2.06 0.35
C GLY A 58 4.03 2.97 1.52
N ILE A 59 4.89 2.49 2.42
CA ILE A 59 5.43 3.28 3.53
C ILE A 59 6.90 3.55 3.25
N ARG A 60 7.34 4.81 3.28
CA ARG A 60 8.74 5.16 3.04
C ARG A 60 9.66 4.39 4.00
N VAL A 61 10.73 3.81 3.44
CA VAL A 61 11.77 3.15 4.21
C VAL A 61 12.40 4.16 5.19
N GLY A 62 12.56 3.74 6.45
CA GLY A 62 13.04 4.60 7.54
C GLY A 62 11.93 5.07 8.48
N ILE A 63 10.67 5.02 8.07
CA ILE A 63 9.53 5.24 8.97
C ILE A 63 9.35 4.00 9.86
N GLU A 64 9.36 4.21 11.17
CA GLU A 64 9.15 3.13 12.14
C GLU A 64 7.66 2.72 12.13
N ILE A 65 7.42 1.43 11.89
CA ILE A 65 6.09 0.83 11.91
C ILE A 65 5.94 0.09 13.24
N ALA A 66 5.00 0.51 14.07
CA ALA A 66 4.65 -0.22 15.28
C ALA A 66 3.98 -1.55 14.89
N VAL A 67 4.42 -2.65 15.48
CA VAL A 67 3.88 -3.99 15.19
C VAL A 67 2.50 -4.11 15.84
N LEU A 68 1.47 -3.69 15.10
CA LEU A 68 0.06 -3.97 15.38
C LEU A 68 -0.49 -4.74 14.18
N ARG A 69 -0.36 -6.07 14.21
CA ARG A 69 -0.95 -6.93 13.19
C ARG A 69 -2.26 -7.49 13.74
N ARG A 70 -3.36 -6.77 13.53
CA ARG A 70 -4.70 -7.35 13.63
C ARG A 70 -5.10 -7.87 12.26
N GLU A 71 -5.67 -9.06 12.20
CA GLU A 71 -6.43 -9.46 11.02
C GLU A 71 -7.62 -8.50 10.89
N LYS A 72 -7.68 -7.80 9.75
CA LYS A 72 -8.74 -6.86 9.41
C LYS A 72 -9.50 -7.43 8.21
N GLY A 73 -10.80 -7.13 8.14
CA GLY A 73 -11.66 -7.57 7.06
C GLY A 73 -11.25 -7.01 5.68
N GLU A 74 -11.88 -7.54 4.64
CA GLU A 74 -11.76 -7.00 3.29
C GLU A 74 -12.14 -5.51 3.26
N GLY A 75 -11.38 -4.70 2.53
CA GLY A 75 -11.53 -3.25 2.44
C GLY A 75 -10.83 -2.44 3.55
N VAL A 76 -10.15 -3.10 4.51
CA VAL A 76 -9.47 -2.41 5.61
C VAL A 76 -7.98 -2.74 5.65
N MET A 77 -7.15 -1.69 5.59
CA MET A 77 -5.70 -1.76 5.79
C MET A 77 -5.30 -0.72 6.84
N GLU A 78 -4.55 -1.16 7.85
CA GLU A 78 -4.14 -0.31 8.98
C GLU A 78 -2.65 -0.50 9.24
N ARG A 79 -1.93 0.63 9.36
CA ARG A 79 -0.53 0.67 9.78
C ARG A 79 -0.36 1.81 10.76
N VAL A 80 0.19 1.50 11.92
CA VAL A 80 0.58 2.50 12.93
C VAL A 80 2.03 2.84 12.68
N VAL A 81 2.30 4.11 12.41
CA VAL A 81 3.65 4.63 12.18
C VAL A 81 4.01 5.63 13.26
N LYS A 82 5.29 5.67 13.65
CA LYS A 82 5.80 6.75 14.48
C LYS A 82 6.24 7.89 13.56
N MET A 83 5.60 9.04 13.74
CA MET A 83 5.99 10.27 13.06
C MET A 83 7.00 11.01 13.95
N GLY A 84 8.14 11.40 13.39
CA GLY A 84 9.03 12.35 14.03
C GLY A 84 8.38 13.73 14.07
N VAL A 85 8.66 14.51 15.11
CA VAL A 85 8.30 15.94 15.12
C VAL A 85 9.19 16.61 14.08
N ARG A 86 8.60 17.19 13.03
CA ARG A 86 9.33 18.14 12.18
C ARG A 86 9.54 19.39 13.02
N ASP A 87 10.79 19.74 13.31
CA ASP A 87 11.12 21.08 13.79
C ASP A 87 10.57 22.07 12.75
N GLY A 88 9.57 22.83 13.15
CA GLY A 88 8.84 23.74 12.29
C GLY A 88 9.76 24.86 11.80
N GLY A 89 9.91 24.96 10.48
CA GLY A 89 10.30 26.19 9.82
C GLY A 89 9.11 26.67 9.01
N TRP A 90 8.44 27.72 9.50
CA TRP A 90 7.59 28.59 8.69
C TRP A 90 8.46 29.73 8.15
#